data_AF-A0A938WES9-F1
#
_entry.id   AF-A0A938WES9-F1
#
_cell.length_a   1.000
_cell.length_b   1.000
_cell.length_c   1.000
_cell.angle_alpha   90.00
_cell.angle_beta   90.00
_cell.angle_gamma   90.00
#
_symmetry.space_group_name_H-M   'P 1'
#
loop_
_entity.id
_entity.type
_entity.pdbx_description
1 polymer ?
#
loop_
_entity_poly.entity_id
_entity_poly.type
_entity_poly.pdbx_seq_one_letter_code
_entity_poly.pdbx_strand_id
1 'polypeptide(L)'
;MRTSTATACAVRNGPSSARSSNASPMASPDRATSPISRTCDFRRTGASIHADLRTRQVSACRLIPCWRRPRAGAAGAAAAQCAARRECMAAWLVRLGDFSFRYRGYLLPIAVLLYLLPSPPLTGDPALAGAIGLLVAGFGQAVRITTVGLAYIIRGGKDHRVHAEDLVTGGLYSHCRNPMYFGNFFLLLGLAAAANSWLFALAGIPLGLGMHRAIVAAEEHFLRDKFGAGYDAWCARVPRWIPRLAGLATTIRGMQFDWRRVILKEYATSFDWLSATALVVLINLWRAELLTGHRWLVAAAGALIAVRLALSVRSRQMQQQAPTPSTGT
;
A
#
# COMPACT_ATOMS: atom_id res chain seq x y z
N MET A 1 0.35 -45.23 26.11
CA MET A 1 -0.22 -46.57 25.86
C MET A 1 -1.63 -46.63 26.45
N ARG A 2 -2.56 -47.20 25.67
CA ARG A 2 -3.94 -47.62 26.01
C ARG A 2 -5.04 -46.54 26.10
N THR A 3 -5.72 -46.43 24.96
CA THR A 3 -7.15 -46.21 24.77
C THR A 3 -8.03 -47.14 25.61
N SER A 4 -9.22 -46.67 26.03
CA SER A 4 -10.48 -47.41 25.82
C SER A 4 -11.71 -46.54 26.16
N THR A 5 -12.65 -46.61 25.25
CA THR A 5 -14.07 -46.23 25.25
C THR A 5 -14.88 -46.84 26.40
N ALA A 6 -15.96 -46.16 26.80
CA ALA A 6 -17.15 -46.79 27.39
C ALA A 6 -18.43 -46.00 27.04
N THR A 7 -19.42 -46.77 26.59
CA THR A 7 -20.75 -46.44 26.07
C THR A 7 -21.81 -46.76 27.14
N ALA A 8 -22.85 -45.95 27.29
CA ALA A 8 -24.22 -46.27 27.79
C ALA A 8 -24.97 -44.95 28.05
N CYS A 9 -26.29 -44.78 27.95
CA CYS A 9 -27.42 -45.63 27.62
C CYS A 9 -28.60 -44.72 27.19
N ALA A 10 -29.54 -45.28 26.44
CA ALA A 10 -30.70 -44.62 25.85
C ALA A 10 -31.90 -44.49 26.79
N VAL A 11 -32.83 -43.55 26.51
CA VAL A 11 -34.28 -43.74 26.72
C VAL A 11 -35.05 -43.05 25.58
N ARG A 12 -35.84 -43.86 24.84
CA ARG A 12 -36.90 -43.46 23.90
C ARG A 12 -38.21 -43.23 24.67
N ASN A 13 -39.10 -42.40 24.12
CA ASN A 13 -40.53 -42.73 23.96
C ASN A 13 -41.16 -41.80 22.90
N GLY A 14 -41.86 -42.40 21.92
CA GLY A 14 -42.69 -41.72 20.90
C GLY A 14 -44.16 -41.65 21.34
N PRO A 15 -45.14 -41.89 20.43
CA PRO A 15 -45.73 -40.89 19.52
C PRO A 15 -47.29 -40.90 19.50
N SER A 16 -47.94 -39.92 18.84
CA SER A 16 -49.31 -40.01 18.27
C SER A 16 -49.65 -38.73 17.47
N SER A 17 -49.69 -38.73 16.13
CA SER A 17 -50.80 -39.10 15.21
C SER A 17 -51.97 -38.07 15.16
N ALA A 18 -52.10 -37.34 14.04
CA ALA A 18 -53.16 -37.43 13.00
C ALA A 18 -54.03 -36.13 13.04
N ARG A 19 -54.59 -35.54 11.96
CA ARG A 19 -55.15 -36.07 10.71
C ARG A 19 -55.51 -34.92 9.73
N SER A 20 -55.37 -35.19 8.41
CA SER A 20 -56.12 -34.80 7.17
C SER A 20 -56.83 -33.42 7.03
N SER A 21 -57.00 -32.79 5.85
CA SER A 21 -57.39 -33.32 4.51
C SER A 21 -57.35 -32.25 3.39
N ASN A 22 -56.89 -32.68 2.19
CA ASN A 22 -57.39 -32.50 0.80
C ASN A 22 -57.90 -31.15 0.25
N ALA A 23 -57.43 -30.73 -0.95
CA ALA A 23 -58.07 -31.02 -2.27
C ALA A 23 -57.51 -30.15 -3.43
N SER A 24 -57.15 -30.79 -4.56
CA SER A 24 -57.06 -30.24 -5.94
C SER A 24 -58.39 -30.58 -6.69
N PRO A 25 -58.75 -30.16 -7.95
CA PRO A 25 -57.93 -30.24 -9.20
C PRO A 25 -58.22 -29.24 -10.39
N MET A 26 -57.34 -29.32 -11.40
CA MET A 26 -57.41 -29.08 -12.87
C MET A 26 -58.57 -28.28 -13.55
N ALA A 27 -58.20 -27.35 -14.46
CA ALA A 27 -58.62 -27.34 -15.90
C ALA A 27 -57.99 -26.17 -16.71
N SER A 28 -57.54 -26.45 -17.94
CA SER A 28 -57.22 -25.52 -19.06
C SER A 28 -58.41 -25.55 -20.09
N PRO A 29 -58.55 -24.75 -21.19
CA PRO A 29 -57.50 -24.24 -22.12
C PRO A 29 -57.74 -22.85 -22.81
N ASP A 30 -56.87 -22.54 -23.78
CA ASP A 30 -56.97 -21.61 -24.94
C ASP A 30 -56.23 -20.23 -25.00
N ARG A 31 -55.01 -20.29 -25.58
CA ARG A 31 -54.55 -19.77 -26.89
C ARG A 31 -54.42 -18.24 -27.18
N ALA A 32 -53.17 -17.82 -27.44
CA ALA A 32 -52.62 -16.76 -28.35
C ALA A 32 -51.45 -16.01 -27.64
N THR A 33 -50.23 -15.77 -28.14
CA THR A 33 -49.58 -15.83 -29.47
C THR A 33 -48.04 -15.68 -29.28
N SER A 34 -47.25 -16.51 -29.98
CA SER A 34 -45.94 -16.23 -30.63
C SER A 34 -44.65 -15.99 -29.78
N PRO A 35 -43.42 -16.25 -30.34
CA PRO A 35 -42.39 -17.04 -29.65
C PRO A 35 -41.07 -16.28 -29.38
N ILE A 36 -40.43 -16.54 -28.24
CA ILE A 36 -38.98 -16.29 -28.07
C ILE A 36 -38.36 -17.51 -27.37
N SER A 37 -37.90 -18.45 -28.19
CA SER A 37 -37.05 -19.57 -27.78
C SER A 37 -35.61 -19.08 -27.61
N ARG A 38 -35.11 -18.99 -26.37
CA ARG A 38 -33.68 -19.18 -26.06
C ARG A 38 -33.52 -19.74 -24.63
N THR A 39 -33.48 -21.06 -24.54
CA THR A 39 -32.84 -21.79 -23.45
C THR A 39 -31.35 -21.43 -23.42
N CYS A 40 -30.89 -20.79 -22.35
CA CYS A 40 -29.46 -20.73 -22.03
C CYS A 40 -29.17 -21.82 -21.00
N ASP A 41 -28.62 -22.91 -21.52
CA ASP A 41 -28.04 -24.02 -20.79
C ASP A 41 -26.78 -23.53 -20.04
N PHE A 42 -26.77 -23.69 -18.72
CA PHE A 42 -25.70 -23.24 -17.83
C PHE A 42 -24.76 -24.40 -17.55
N ARG A 43 -23.85 -24.71 -18.49
CA ARG A 43 -22.69 -25.58 -18.24
C ARG A 43 -21.63 -25.43 -19.34
N ARG A 44 -20.36 -25.29 -18.91
CA ARG A 44 -19.09 -25.08 -19.68
C ARG A 44 -18.85 -23.60 -20.03
N THR A 45 -17.74 -22.93 -19.72
CA THR A 45 -16.37 -23.29 -19.32
C THR A 45 -15.74 -22.09 -18.59
N GLY A 46 -15.28 -22.28 -17.35
CA GLY A 46 -14.74 -21.23 -16.48
C GLY A 46 -13.25 -20.91 -16.67
N ALA A 47 -12.72 -20.82 -17.90
CA ALA A 47 -11.27 -20.66 -18.09
C ALA A 47 -10.81 -19.63 -19.14
N SER A 48 -11.70 -18.93 -19.86
CA SER A 48 -11.27 -17.99 -20.92
C SER A 48 -11.66 -16.52 -20.71
N ILE A 49 -12.39 -16.17 -19.64
CA ILE A 49 -12.87 -14.79 -19.41
C ILE A 49 -11.80 -13.88 -18.77
N HIS A 50 -10.74 -14.44 -18.17
CA HIS A 50 -9.73 -13.65 -17.45
C HIS A 50 -8.66 -12.97 -18.33
N ALA A 51 -8.57 -13.30 -19.62
CA ALA A 51 -7.58 -12.71 -20.52
C ALA A 51 -8.11 -11.55 -21.38
N ASP A 52 -9.42 -11.52 -21.70
CA ASP A 52 -9.98 -10.57 -22.68
C ASP A 52 -10.45 -9.23 -22.06
N LEU A 53 -10.67 -9.17 -20.75
CA LEU A 53 -11.04 -7.92 -20.06
C LEU A 53 -9.86 -6.98 -19.79
N ARG A 54 -8.62 -7.48 -19.87
CA ARG A 54 -7.40 -6.69 -19.62
C ARG A 54 -7.01 -5.81 -20.82
N THR A 55 -7.51 -6.14 -22.01
CA THR A 55 -7.19 -5.48 -23.29
C THR A 55 -8.35 -4.64 -23.85
N ARG A 56 -9.62 -5.01 -23.61
CA ARG A 56 -10.76 -4.32 -24.23
C ARG A 56 -11.17 -2.99 -23.61
N GLN A 57 -10.85 -2.72 -22.34
CA GLN A 57 -11.17 -1.42 -21.72
C GLN A 57 -10.18 -0.29 -22.10
N VAL A 58 -9.06 -0.62 -22.75
CA VAL A 58 -7.95 0.34 -22.95
C VAL A 58 -7.92 0.92 -24.36
N SER A 59 -8.53 0.26 -25.35
CA SER A 59 -8.52 0.70 -26.75
C SER A 59 -9.36 1.97 -27.02
N ALA A 60 -10.16 2.43 -26.05
CA ALA A 60 -11.08 3.56 -26.22
C ALA A 60 -10.68 4.84 -25.46
N CYS A 61 -9.48 4.92 -24.87
CA CYS A 61 -8.95 6.20 -24.37
C CYS A 61 -8.31 7.01 -25.51
N ARG A 62 -9.10 7.40 -26.51
CA ARG A 62 -8.72 8.50 -27.40
C ARG A 62 -9.05 9.81 -26.67
N LEU A 63 -8.07 10.67 -26.49
CA LEU A 63 -8.27 12.07 -26.08
C LEU A 63 -9.14 12.74 -27.15
N ILE A 64 -10.45 12.83 -26.93
CA ILE A 64 -11.36 13.55 -27.84
C ILE A 64 -11.24 15.06 -27.52
N PRO A 65 -10.76 15.90 -28.46
CA PRO A 65 -10.83 17.34 -28.31
C PRO A 65 -12.23 17.80 -28.73
N CYS A 66 -13.10 18.12 -27.78
CA CYS A 66 -14.46 18.56 -28.09
C CYS A 66 -14.56 20.10 -27.99
N TRP A 67 -14.33 20.79 -29.11
CA TRP A 67 -14.50 22.24 -29.29
C TRP A 67 -15.92 22.63 -29.75
N ARG A 68 -16.98 21.98 -29.25
CA ARG A 68 -18.36 22.39 -29.55
C ARG A 68 -19.18 22.63 -28.28
N ARG A 69 -19.79 23.83 -28.22
CA ARG A 69 -20.68 24.26 -27.13
C ARG A 69 -21.88 23.31 -27.00
N PRO A 70 -22.24 22.86 -25.79
CA PRO A 70 -23.38 21.97 -25.60
C PRO A 70 -24.72 22.74 -25.66
N ARG A 71 -25.73 22.16 -26.31
CA ARG A 71 -27.15 22.57 -26.21
C ARG A 71 -27.81 21.93 -24.98
N ALA A 72 -28.88 22.57 -24.47
CA ALA A 72 -29.63 22.16 -23.28
C ALA A 72 -30.04 20.67 -23.33
N GLY A 73 -29.75 19.93 -22.24
CA GLY A 73 -29.64 18.46 -22.18
C GLY A 73 -28.25 17.99 -21.72
N ALA A 74 -27.29 18.92 -21.63
CA ALA A 74 -25.86 18.72 -21.38
C ALA A 74 -25.44 18.23 -19.99
N ALA A 75 -26.35 18.20 -19.00
CA ALA A 75 -25.99 17.81 -17.63
C ALA A 75 -25.55 16.34 -17.54
N GLY A 76 -26.25 15.42 -18.23
CA GLY A 76 -25.92 14.00 -18.25
C GLY A 76 -24.63 13.69 -19.03
N ALA A 77 -24.43 14.35 -20.17
CA ALA A 77 -23.23 14.16 -21.00
C ALA A 77 -21.96 14.73 -20.35
N ALA A 78 -22.06 15.89 -19.69
CA ALA A 78 -20.96 16.47 -18.92
C ALA A 78 -20.61 15.62 -17.69
N ALA A 79 -21.62 15.07 -16.99
CA ALA A 79 -21.42 14.15 -15.87
C ALA A 79 -20.73 12.84 -16.31
N ALA A 80 -21.16 12.25 -17.43
CA ALA A 80 -20.54 11.05 -18.01
C ALA A 80 -19.09 11.30 -18.46
N GLN A 81 -18.81 12.44 -19.11
CA GLN A 81 -17.44 12.83 -19.49
C GLN A 81 -16.54 13.08 -18.27
N CYS A 82 -17.09 13.67 -17.21
CA CYS A 82 -16.37 13.87 -15.94
C CYS A 82 -16.08 12.53 -15.25
N ALA A 83 -17.03 11.61 -15.24
CA ALA A 83 -16.86 10.25 -14.72
C ALA A 83 -15.77 9.48 -15.49
N ALA A 84 -15.84 9.47 -16.83
CA ALA A 84 -14.84 8.82 -17.68
C ALA A 84 -13.43 9.41 -17.49
N ARG A 85 -13.31 10.74 -17.34
CA ARG A 85 -12.03 11.39 -17.01
C ARG A 85 -11.49 10.98 -15.63
N ARG A 86 -12.35 10.85 -14.62
CA ARG A 86 -11.96 10.41 -13.27
C ARG A 86 -11.49 8.96 -13.28
N GLU A 87 -12.17 8.09 -14.01
CA GLU A 87 -11.79 6.69 -14.18
C GLU A 87 -10.45 6.55 -14.92
N CYS A 88 -10.25 7.30 -16.01
CA CYS A 88 -8.99 7.33 -16.74
C CYS A 88 -7.83 7.83 -15.84
N MET A 89 -8.05 8.90 -15.09
CA MET A 89 -7.07 9.45 -14.16
C MET A 89 -6.74 8.45 -13.04
N ALA A 90 -7.74 7.77 -12.49
CA ALA A 90 -7.56 6.74 -11.47
C ALA A 90 -6.76 5.55 -12.02
N ALA A 91 -7.08 5.08 -13.22
CA ALA A 91 -6.35 4.00 -13.88
C ALA A 91 -4.89 4.37 -14.17
N TRP A 92 -4.63 5.61 -14.61
CA TRP A 92 -3.28 6.15 -14.77
C TRP A 92 -2.51 6.19 -13.44
N LEU A 93 -3.16 6.67 -12.38
CA LEU A 93 -2.56 6.76 -11.05
C LEU A 93 -2.20 5.38 -10.48
N VAL A 94 -3.05 4.37 -10.70
CA VAL A 94 -2.79 2.97 -10.33
C VAL A 94 -1.60 2.42 -11.11
N ARG A 95 -1.55 2.61 -12.43
CA ARG A 95 -0.39 2.18 -13.24
C ARG A 95 0.91 2.84 -12.81
N LEU A 96 0.86 4.14 -12.53
CA LEU A 96 1.99 4.88 -11.98
C LEU A 96 2.37 4.34 -10.60
N GLY A 97 1.40 3.91 -9.80
CA GLY A 97 1.60 3.27 -8.51
C GLY A 97 2.30 1.93 -8.60
N ASP A 98 1.87 1.04 -9.50
CA ASP A 98 2.52 -0.25 -9.76
C ASP A 98 3.97 -0.07 -10.21
N PHE A 99 4.21 0.88 -11.11
CA PHE A 99 5.56 1.27 -11.52
C PHE A 99 6.36 1.79 -10.32
N SER A 100 5.81 2.75 -9.58
CA SER A 100 6.48 3.36 -8.42
C SER A 100 6.77 2.35 -7.32
N PHE A 101 5.92 1.34 -7.12
CA PHE A 101 6.13 0.28 -6.15
C PHE A 101 7.32 -0.60 -6.53
N ARG A 102 7.46 -0.93 -7.83
CA ARG A 102 8.61 -1.69 -8.35
C ARG A 102 9.92 -0.92 -8.17
N TYR A 103 9.90 0.38 -8.43
CA TYR A 103 11.09 1.24 -8.37
C TYR A 103 11.24 2.02 -7.06
N ARG A 104 10.46 1.72 -6.02
CA ARG A 104 10.49 2.45 -4.73
C ARG A 104 11.87 2.48 -4.08
N GLY A 105 12.71 1.47 -4.32
CA GLY A 105 14.08 1.41 -3.82
C GLY A 105 15.01 2.48 -4.40
N TYR A 106 14.65 3.08 -5.55
CA TYR A 106 15.42 4.14 -6.20
C TYR A 106 15.07 5.54 -5.67
N LEU A 107 14.04 5.68 -4.83
CA LEU A 107 13.66 6.96 -4.22
C LEU A 107 14.82 7.61 -3.47
N LEU A 108 15.53 6.82 -2.65
CA LEU A 108 16.63 7.34 -1.84
C LEU A 108 17.84 7.76 -2.71
N PRO A 109 18.32 6.96 -3.68
CA PRO A 109 19.33 7.42 -4.64
C PRO A 109 18.94 8.71 -5.38
N ILE A 110 17.70 8.82 -5.87
CA ILE A 110 17.21 10.02 -6.55
C ILE A 110 17.23 11.23 -5.61
N ALA A 111 16.78 11.04 -4.37
CA ALA A 111 16.83 12.08 -3.35
C ALA A 111 18.28 12.55 -3.09
N VAL A 112 19.24 11.62 -2.94
CA VAL A 112 20.65 11.97 -2.77
C VAL A 112 21.20 12.72 -3.98
N LEU A 113 20.90 12.28 -5.21
CA LEU A 113 21.32 12.99 -6.43
C LEU A 113 20.76 14.41 -6.48
N LEU A 114 19.49 14.59 -6.12
CA LEU A 114 18.87 15.91 -6.05
C LEU A 114 19.52 16.81 -4.99
N TYR A 115 19.92 16.25 -3.85
CA TYR A 115 20.67 16.96 -2.82
C TYR A 115 22.07 17.40 -3.29
N LEU A 116 22.74 16.59 -4.13
CA LEU A 116 24.06 16.92 -4.65
C LEU A 116 24.04 18.08 -5.66
N LEU A 117 22.87 18.41 -6.23
CA LEU A 117 22.73 19.56 -7.11
C LEU A 117 22.84 20.88 -6.32
N PRO A 118 23.62 21.85 -6.81
CA PRO A 118 23.81 23.12 -6.12
C PRO A 118 22.49 23.87 -6.00
N SER A 119 22.21 24.39 -4.81
CA SER A 119 20.99 25.14 -4.51
C SER A 119 21.19 26.04 -3.29
N PRO A 120 20.43 27.15 -3.19
CA PRO A 120 20.51 28.01 -2.03
C PRO A 120 19.99 27.29 -0.78
N PRO A 121 20.55 27.57 0.41
CA PRO A 121 20.12 26.93 1.63
C PRO A 121 18.74 27.42 2.09
N LEU A 122 18.01 26.56 2.80
CA LEU A 122 16.72 26.94 3.41
C LEU A 122 16.93 27.91 4.57
N THR A 123 17.99 27.70 5.34
CA THR A 123 18.35 28.49 6.54
C THR A 123 19.85 28.75 6.57
N GLY A 124 20.27 29.85 7.22
CA GLY A 124 21.68 30.18 7.42
C GLY A 124 22.40 29.30 8.45
N ASP A 125 21.66 28.53 9.26
CA ASP A 125 22.21 27.66 10.30
C ASP A 125 22.03 26.17 9.91
N PRO A 126 23.08 25.54 9.34
CA PRO A 126 23.02 24.13 8.96
C PRO A 126 22.94 23.18 10.16
N ALA A 127 23.38 23.59 11.35
CA ALA A 127 23.27 22.76 12.56
C ALA A 127 21.82 22.70 13.05
N LEU A 128 21.13 23.84 13.07
CA LEU A 128 19.71 23.91 13.36
C LEU A 128 18.88 23.11 12.34
N ALA A 129 19.15 23.31 11.04
CA ALA A 129 18.48 22.55 9.98
C ALA A 129 18.70 21.03 10.13
N GLY A 130 19.92 20.62 10.46
CA GLY A 130 20.25 19.23 10.73
C GLY A 130 19.55 18.67 11.97
N ALA A 131 19.50 19.42 13.07
CA ALA A 131 18.81 19.01 14.29
C ALA A 131 17.30 18.83 14.06
N ILE A 132 16.64 19.81 13.42
CA ILE A 132 15.23 19.72 13.03
C ILE A 132 15.02 18.50 12.12
N GLY A 133 15.87 18.34 11.11
CA GLY A 133 15.76 17.22 10.17
C GLY A 133 15.86 15.86 10.85
N LEU A 134 16.80 15.68 11.77
CA LEU A 134 16.97 14.45 12.55
C LEU A 134 15.78 14.19 13.48
N LEU A 135 15.25 15.22 14.16
CA LEU A 135 14.08 15.08 15.03
C LEU A 135 12.83 14.68 14.23
N VAL A 136 12.60 15.33 13.10
CA VAL A 136 11.46 15.07 12.22
C VAL A 136 11.57 13.67 11.58
N ALA A 137 12.76 13.29 11.11
CA ALA A 137 13.00 11.94 10.59
C ALA A 137 12.86 10.87 11.70
N GLY A 138 13.37 11.15 12.91
CA GLY A 138 13.23 10.29 14.07
C GLY A 138 11.76 10.05 14.44
N PHE A 139 10.92 11.09 14.40
CA PHE A 139 9.48 10.96 14.59
C PHE A 139 8.84 10.07 13.50
N GLY A 140 9.15 10.30 12.23
CA GLY A 140 8.67 9.46 11.13
C GLY A 140 9.06 8.00 11.30
N GLN A 141 10.29 7.74 11.75
CA GLN A 141 10.78 6.40 12.02
C GLN A 141 10.08 5.75 13.22
N ALA A 142 9.81 6.50 14.30
CA ALA A 142 9.07 6.01 15.45
C ALA A 142 7.63 5.58 15.06
N VAL A 143 6.97 6.33 14.18
CA VAL A 143 5.66 5.93 13.63
C VAL A 143 5.75 4.61 12.87
N ARG A 144 6.78 4.41 12.04
CA ARG A 144 6.97 3.16 11.27
C ARG A 144 7.24 1.98 12.18
N ILE A 145 8.13 2.15 13.16
CA ILE A 145 8.43 1.15 14.19
C ILE A 145 7.15 0.76 14.94
N THR A 146 6.37 1.75 15.37
CA THR A 146 5.12 1.51 16.10
C THR A 146 4.09 0.81 15.23
N THR A 147 3.99 1.20 13.97
CA THR A 147 3.09 0.55 13.01
C THR A 147 3.42 -0.93 12.92
N VAL A 148 4.66 -1.27 12.57
CA VAL A 148 5.09 -2.67 12.37
C VAL A 148 5.05 -3.48 13.66
N GLY A 149 5.43 -2.87 14.79
CA GLY A 149 5.44 -3.52 16.09
C GLY A 149 4.06 -3.90 16.62
N LEU A 150 3.03 -3.07 16.35
CA LEU A 150 1.66 -3.37 16.77
C LEU A 150 0.91 -4.25 15.77
N ALA A 151 1.03 -3.98 14.46
CA ALA A 151 0.33 -4.73 13.43
C ALA A 151 1.11 -4.65 12.12
N TYR A 152 1.43 -5.79 11.52
CA TYR A 152 2.22 -5.83 10.29
C TYR A 152 1.38 -6.36 9.13
N ILE A 153 1.42 -5.64 8.01
CA ILE A 153 0.89 -6.12 6.73
C ILE A 153 2.03 -6.78 5.99
N ILE A 154 1.86 -8.04 5.60
CA ILE A 154 2.76 -8.71 4.67
C ILE A 154 2.55 -8.08 3.28
N ARG A 155 3.25 -6.95 3.03
CA ARG A 155 3.25 -6.21 1.76
C ARG A 155 4.37 -6.63 0.81
N GLY A 156 5.21 -7.57 1.25
CA GLY A 156 6.28 -8.13 0.44
C GLY A 156 5.69 -9.06 -0.60
N GLY A 157 5.24 -8.50 -1.72
CA GLY A 157 4.83 -9.32 -2.85
C GLY A 157 5.97 -10.21 -3.29
N LYS A 158 5.66 -11.49 -3.49
CA LYS A 158 6.35 -12.29 -4.51
C LYS A 158 6.48 -11.40 -5.76
N ASP A 159 7.71 -11.21 -6.23
CA ASP A 159 8.03 -10.55 -7.51
C ASP A 159 7.80 -9.02 -7.61
N HIS A 160 7.97 -8.24 -6.52
CA HIS A 160 7.87 -6.77 -6.54
C HIS A 160 6.49 -6.22 -6.95
N ARG A 161 5.42 -6.97 -6.68
CA ARG A 161 4.03 -6.56 -6.93
C ARG A 161 3.32 -6.22 -5.62
N VAL A 162 2.26 -5.43 -5.70
CA VAL A 162 1.36 -5.20 -4.57
C VAL A 162 0.76 -6.54 -4.14
N HIS A 163 0.87 -6.86 -2.85
CA HIS A 163 0.33 -8.08 -2.27
C HIS A 163 -0.10 -7.83 -0.82
N ALA A 164 -1.15 -8.51 -0.38
CA ALA A 164 -1.59 -8.57 1.00
C ALA A 164 -2.24 -9.93 1.23
N GLU A 165 -1.88 -10.62 2.30
CA GLU A 165 -2.48 -11.91 2.68
C GLU A 165 -3.85 -11.69 3.33
N ASP A 166 -3.91 -10.85 4.36
CA ASP A 166 -5.12 -10.50 5.11
C ASP A 166 -5.37 -8.99 5.15
N LEU A 167 -6.63 -8.62 5.42
CA LEU A 167 -7.01 -7.23 5.66
C LEU A 167 -6.70 -6.86 7.12
N VAL A 168 -5.50 -6.33 7.36
CA VAL A 168 -5.07 -5.89 8.69
C VAL A 168 -5.71 -4.54 9.03
N THR A 169 -6.55 -4.54 10.07
CA THR A 169 -7.28 -3.34 10.54
C THR A 169 -6.91 -2.94 11.97
N GLY A 170 -6.04 -3.71 12.65
CA GLY A 170 -5.60 -3.47 14.03
C GLY A 170 -4.40 -2.51 14.16
N GLY A 171 -4.03 -2.19 15.41
CA GLY A 171 -2.91 -1.30 15.70
C GLY A 171 -3.12 0.09 15.10
N LEU A 172 -2.05 0.68 14.53
CA LEU A 172 -2.14 1.99 13.86
C LEU A 172 -3.06 1.99 12.63
N TYR A 173 -3.37 0.82 12.04
CA TYR A 173 -4.32 0.71 10.92
C TYR A 173 -5.77 0.99 11.33
N SER A 174 -6.08 0.99 12.62
CA SER A 174 -7.40 1.42 13.12
C SER A 174 -7.55 2.95 13.17
N HIS A 175 -6.43 3.68 13.16
CA HIS A 175 -6.39 5.14 13.29
C HIS A 175 -6.12 5.85 11.95
N CYS A 176 -5.39 5.20 11.05
CA CYS A 176 -5.09 5.66 9.70
C CYS A 176 -5.03 4.45 8.76
N ARG A 177 -5.49 4.58 7.51
CA ARG A 177 -5.34 3.49 6.53
C ARG A 177 -3.89 3.26 6.10
N ASN A 178 -3.10 4.33 6.09
CA ASN A 178 -1.74 4.35 5.54
C ASN A 178 -0.67 4.85 6.55
N PRO A 179 -0.57 4.28 7.76
CA PRO A 179 0.32 4.79 8.82
C PRO A 179 1.81 4.67 8.46
N MET A 180 2.20 3.65 7.68
CA MET A 180 3.57 3.55 7.15
C MET A 180 3.94 4.73 6.25
N TYR A 181 3.01 5.16 5.38
CA TYR A 181 3.24 6.29 4.48
C TYR A 181 3.18 7.62 5.22
N PHE A 182 2.40 7.71 6.30
CA PHE A 182 2.48 8.83 7.22
C PHE A 182 3.87 8.93 7.86
N GLY A 183 4.46 7.81 8.30
CA GLY A 183 5.85 7.80 8.75
C GLY A 183 6.85 8.18 7.65
N ASN A 184 6.69 7.65 6.43
CA ASN A 184 7.54 8.00 5.28
C ASN A 184 7.46 9.49 4.92
N PHE A 185 6.30 10.13 5.10
CA PHE A 185 6.14 11.57 4.91
C PHE A 185 7.09 12.36 5.81
N PHE A 186 7.15 12.02 7.11
CA PHE A 186 8.06 12.67 8.05
C PHE A 186 9.52 12.29 7.83
N LEU A 187 9.82 11.07 7.36
CA LEU A 187 11.19 10.73 6.92
C LEU A 187 11.65 11.62 5.76
N LEU A 188 10.80 11.81 4.74
CA LEU A 188 11.11 12.67 3.60
C LEU A 188 11.23 14.14 4.03
N LEU A 189 10.34 14.61 4.89
CA LEU A 189 10.37 15.98 5.41
C LEU A 189 11.61 16.24 6.28
N GLY A 190 11.98 15.28 7.14
CA GLY A 190 13.18 15.35 7.96
C GLY A 190 14.45 15.35 7.11
N LEU A 191 14.52 14.49 6.08
CA LEU A 191 15.61 14.51 5.12
C LEU A 191 15.68 15.85 4.36
N ALA A 192 14.53 16.42 3.96
CA ALA A 192 14.49 17.72 3.27
C ALA A 192 14.98 18.88 4.16
N ALA A 193 14.59 18.88 5.44
CA ALA A 193 15.06 19.85 6.41
C ALA A 193 16.58 19.69 6.65
N ALA A 194 17.05 18.46 6.86
CA ALA A 194 18.48 18.16 7.04
C ALA A 194 19.31 18.53 5.79
N ALA A 195 18.76 18.34 4.59
CA ALA A 195 19.38 18.71 3.32
C ALA A 195 19.65 20.21 3.21
N ASN A 196 18.88 21.04 3.92
CA ASN A 196 18.99 22.49 3.90
C ASN A 196 19.09 23.02 2.46
N SER A 197 18.19 22.58 1.57
CA SER A 197 18.24 22.85 0.12
C SER A 197 16.86 23.22 -0.41
N TRP A 198 16.74 24.40 -1.02
CA TRP A 198 15.49 24.82 -1.69
C TRP A 198 15.12 23.90 -2.85
N LEU A 199 16.10 23.43 -3.63
CA LEU A 199 15.85 22.52 -4.74
C LEU A 199 15.28 21.18 -4.24
N PHE A 200 15.86 20.62 -3.18
CA PHE A 200 15.33 19.40 -2.57
C PHE A 200 13.92 19.63 -2.01
N ALA A 201 13.68 20.75 -1.35
CA ALA A 201 12.36 21.08 -0.82
C ALA A 201 11.30 21.21 -1.93
N LEU A 202 11.62 21.89 -3.03
CA LEU A 202 10.66 22.20 -4.11
C LEU A 202 10.50 21.07 -5.13
N ALA A 203 11.51 20.23 -5.35
CA ALA A 203 11.43 19.11 -6.29
C ALA A 203 11.33 17.75 -5.58
N GLY A 204 12.11 17.54 -4.53
CA GLY A 204 12.22 16.25 -3.83
C GLY A 204 10.97 15.91 -3.02
N ILE A 205 10.43 16.88 -2.28
CA ILE A 205 9.19 16.67 -1.52
C ILE A 205 8.03 16.36 -2.49
N PRO A 206 7.68 17.19 -3.49
CA PRO A 206 6.54 16.89 -4.36
C PRO A 206 6.70 15.58 -5.14
N LEU A 207 7.90 15.26 -5.61
CA LEU A 207 8.18 14.00 -6.29
C LEU A 207 7.94 12.80 -5.35
N GLY A 208 8.50 12.86 -4.14
CA GLY A 208 8.31 11.81 -3.14
C GLY A 208 6.85 11.64 -2.74
N LEU A 209 6.12 12.74 -2.53
CA LEU A 209 4.69 12.70 -2.20
C LEU A 209 3.85 12.17 -3.37
N GLY A 210 4.15 12.57 -4.60
CA GLY A 210 3.48 12.09 -5.81
C GLY A 210 3.64 10.58 -5.97
N MET A 211 4.85 10.05 -5.79
CA MET A 211 5.12 8.62 -5.86
C MET A 211 4.41 7.85 -4.74
N HIS A 212 4.48 8.30 -3.49
CA HIS A 212 3.75 7.67 -2.39
C HIS A 212 2.23 7.66 -2.63
N ARG A 213 1.69 8.76 -3.16
CA ARG A 213 0.25 8.86 -3.48
C ARG A 213 -0.16 7.89 -4.59
N ALA A 214 0.69 7.72 -5.61
CA ALA A 214 0.47 6.75 -6.67
C ALA A 214 0.52 5.31 -6.12
N ILE A 215 1.52 4.99 -5.29
CA ILE A 215 1.64 3.66 -4.66
C ILE A 215 0.40 3.35 -3.82
N VAL A 216 -0.04 4.28 -2.96
CA VAL A 216 -1.24 4.08 -2.14
C VAL A 216 -2.48 3.87 -3.02
N ALA A 217 -2.59 4.55 -4.16
CA ALA A 217 -3.71 4.30 -5.07
C ALA A 217 -3.71 2.88 -5.64
N ALA A 218 -2.54 2.36 -6.03
CA ALA A 218 -2.41 0.98 -6.49
C ALA A 218 -2.68 -0.03 -5.35
N GLU A 219 -2.17 0.22 -4.14
CA GLU A 219 -2.44 -0.63 -2.97
C GLU A 219 -3.93 -0.66 -2.63
N GLU A 220 -4.58 0.49 -2.55
CA GLU A 220 -6.02 0.57 -2.22
C GLU A 220 -6.90 -0.06 -3.31
N HIS A 221 -6.51 0.03 -4.58
CA HIS A 221 -7.21 -0.66 -5.68
C HIS A 221 -7.10 -2.18 -5.54
N PHE A 222 -5.88 -2.69 -5.32
CA PHE A 222 -5.66 -4.11 -5.08
C PHE A 222 -6.44 -4.64 -3.86
N LEU A 223 -6.43 -3.89 -2.76
CA LEU A 223 -7.16 -4.27 -1.54
C LEU A 223 -8.67 -4.28 -1.75
N ARG A 224 -9.21 -3.31 -2.50
CA ARG A 224 -10.63 -3.29 -2.85
C ARG A 224 -11.00 -4.47 -3.74
N ASP A 225 -10.18 -4.79 -4.73
CA ASP A 225 -10.43 -5.92 -5.64
C ASP A 225 -10.38 -7.26 -4.89
N LYS A 226 -9.47 -7.39 -3.90
CA LYS A 226 -9.29 -8.62 -3.12
C LYS A 226 -10.36 -8.81 -2.05
N PHE A 227 -10.67 -7.78 -1.27
CA PHE A 227 -11.50 -7.87 -0.06
C PHE A 227 -12.90 -7.26 -0.20
N GLY A 228 -13.19 -6.57 -1.31
CA GLY A 228 -14.51 -6.05 -1.67
C GLY A 228 -15.18 -5.23 -0.56
N ALA A 229 -16.41 -5.62 -0.21
CA ALA A 229 -17.25 -4.90 0.76
C ALA A 229 -16.59 -4.76 2.15
N GLY A 230 -15.77 -5.73 2.59
CA GLY A 230 -15.07 -5.65 3.87
C GLY A 230 -14.08 -4.49 3.91
N TYR A 231 -13.38 -4.26 2.80
CA TYR A 231 -12.45 -3.12 2.66
C TYR A 231 -13.19 -1.79 2.60
N ASP A 232 -14.31 -1.71 1.88
CA ASP A 232 -15.10 -0.47 1.79
C ASP A 232 -15.72 -0.09 3.14
N ALA A 233 -16.22 -1.07 3.90
CA ALA A 233 -16.73 -0.85 5.25
C ALA A 233 -15.63 -0.31 6.18
N TRP A 234 -14.40 -0.83 6.08
CA TRP A 234 -13.25 -0.31 6.82
C TRP A 234 -12.88 1.11 6.40
N CYS A 235 -12.87 1.40 5.09
CA CYS A 235 -12.57 2.73 4.56
C CYS A 235 -13.56 3.81 5.00
N ALA A 236 -14.82 3.45 5.24
CA ALA A 236 -15.83 4.37 5.75
C ALA A 236 -15.54 4.84 7.20
N ARG A 237 -14.81 4.05 7.99
CA ARG A 237 -14.53 4.34 9.40
C ARG A 237 -13.16 4.96 9.66
N VAL A 238 -12.18 4.73 8.77
CA VAL A 238 -10.78 5.07 9.01
C VAL A 238 -10.27 6.12 7.99
N PRO A 239 -9.70 7.24 8.45
CA PRO A 239 -9.18 8.28 7.56
C PRO A 239 -7.99 7.77 6.74
N ARG A 240 -7.80 8.35 5.55
CA ARG A 240 -6.80 7.87 4.58
C ARG A 240 -5.35 8.17 4.96
N TRP A 241 -5.09 9.38 5.47
CA TRP A 241 -3.75 9.94 5.61
C TRP A 241 -3.43 10.42 7.02
N ILE A 242 -4.29 11.27 7.59
CA ILE A 242 -4.09 11.87 8.91
C ILE A 242 -4.65 10.91 9.97
N PRO A 243 -3.83 10.40 10.89
CA PRO A 243 -4.30 9.50 11.94
C PRO A 243 -5.30 10.18 12.87
N ARG A 244 -6.34 9.45 13.25
CA ARG A 244 -7.20 9.83 14.38
C ARG A 244 -6.39 9.66 15.67
N LEU A 245 -6.34 10.70 16.50
CA LEU A 245 -5.61 10.65 17.78
C LEU A 245 -6.47 10.09 18.92
N ALA A 246 -7.80 10.15 18.80
CA ALA A 246 -8.72 9.62 19.78
C ALA A 246 -8.54 8.11 19.94
N GLY A 247 -8.28 7.65 21.18
CA GLY A 247 -8.09 6.24 21.50
C GLY A 247 -6.71 5.68 21.16
N LEU A 248 -5.79 6.48 20.60
CA LEU A 248 -4.46 6.01 20.19
C LEU A 248 -3.67 5.42 21.37
N ALA A 249 -3.67 6.11 22.52
CA ALA A 249 -3.00 5.64 23.73
C ALA A 249 -3.59 4.32 24.26
N THR A 250 -4.88 4.08 24.06
CA THR A 250 -5.55 2.82 24.43
C THR A 250 -5.13 1.70 23.50
N THR A 251 -5.05 1.96 22.19
CA THR A 251 -4.57 0.98 21.19
C THR A 251 -3.12 0.59 21.44
N ILE A 252 -2.24 1.56 21.67
CA ILE A 252 -0.81 1.30 21.90
C ILE A 252 -0.60 0.48 23.18
N ARG A 253 -1.33 0.79 24.26
CA ARG A 253 -1.22 0.07 25.54
C ARG A 253 -1.96 -1.28 25.55
N GLY A 254 -3.01 -1.41 24.77
CA GLY A 254 -3.85 -2.61 24.72
C GLY A 254 -3.32 -3.72 23.81
N MET A 255 -2.26 -3.48 23.05
CA MET A 255 -1.66 -4.46 22.14
C MET A 255 -0.24 -4.82 22.55
N GLN A 256 0.16 -6.06 22.30
CA GLN A 256 1.53 -6.50 22.53
C GLN A 256 2.45 -6.03 21.40
N PHE A 257 3.60 -5.49 21.77
CA PHE A 257 4.59 -4.98 20.82
C PHE A 257 5.60 -6.06 20.43
N ASP A 258 5.72 -6.35 19.14
CA ASP A 258 6.62 -7.39 18.61
C ASP A 258 7.94 -6.79 18.10
N TRP A 259 8.94 -6.70 18.99
CA TRP A 259 10.27 -6.19 18.65
C TRP A 259 11.01 -7.03 17.62
N ARG A 260 10.86 -8.35 17.67
CA ARG A 260 11.52 -9.27 16.73
C ARG A 260 11.06 -8.98 15.31
N ARG A 261 9.76 -8.76 15.13
CA ARG A 261 9.19 -8.39 13.83
C ARG A 261 9.70 -7.05 13.34
N VAL A 262 9.76 -6.03 14.21
CA VAL A 262 10.33 -4.72 13.84
C VAL A 262 11.76 -4.88 13.34
N ILE A 263 12.62 -5.56 14.09
CA ILE A 263 14.02 -5.75 13.70
C ILE A 263 14.09 -6.48 12.36
N LEU A 264 13.37 -7.60 12.19
CA LEU A 264 13.46 -8.39 10.96
C LEU A 264 12.87 -7.72 9.72
N LYS A 265 11.82 -6.91 9.88
CA LYS A 265 11.07 -6.33 8.74
C LYS A 265 11.46 -4.90 8.43
N GLU A 266 11.99 -4.15 9.40
CA GLU A 266 12.25 -2.71 9.26
C GLU A 266 13.72 -2.32 9.34
N TYR A 267 14.66 -3.21 9.71
CA TYR A 267 16.07 -2.84 9.84
C TYR A 267 16.62 -2.14 8.60
N ALA A 268 16.31 -2.67 7.40
CA ALA A 268 16.84 -2.19 6.14
C ALA A 268 16.40 -0.75 5.84
N THR A 269 15.11 -0.46 5.96
CA THR A 269 14.57 0.87 5.68
C THR A 269 14.92 1.87 6.77
N SER A 270 14.91 1.43 8.04
CA SER A 270 15.31 2.27 9.18
C SER A 270 16.76 2.71 9.06
N PHE A 271 17.65 1.76 8.76
CA PHE A 271 19.07 2.06 8.55
C PHE A 271 19.28 3.03 7.40
N ASP A 272 18.64 2.78 6.25
CA ASP A 272 18.79 3.61 5.05
C ASP A 272 18.42 5.06 5.27
N TRP A 273 17.23 5.31 5.80
CA TRP A 273 16.75 6.67 5.97
C TRP A 273 17.52 7.42 7.06
N LEU A 274 17.81 6.77 8.20
CA LEU A 274 18.55 7.43 9.28
C LEU A 274 20.01 7.69 8.90
N SER A 275 20.68 6.73 8.28
CA SER A 275 22.08 6.91 7.85
C SER A 275 22.19 7.94 6.74
N ALA A 276 21.28 7.96 5.77
CA ALA A 276 21.26 8.99 4.72
C ALA A 276 21.01 10.39 5.30
N THR A 277 20.05 10.52 6.23
CA THR A 277 19.78 11.80 6.90
C THR A 277 21.00 12.26 7.71
N ALA A 278 21.61 11.36 8.49
CA ALA A 278 22.82 11.66 9.26
C ALA A 278 23.99 12.05 8.35
N LEU A 279 24.21 11.33 7.24
CA LEU A 279 25.25 11.66 6.28
C LEU A 279 25.05 13.06 5.69
N VAL A 280 23.83 13.41 5.29
CA VAL A 280 23.49 14.74 4.77
C VAL A 280 23.78 15.83 5.82
N VAL A 281 23.43 15.60 7.08
CA VAL A 281 23.78 16.51 8.19
C VAL A 281 25.29 16.66 8.31
N LEU A 282 26.04 15.55 8.33
CA LEU A 282 27.49 15.57 8.44
C LEU A 282 28.14 16.32 7.27
N ILE A 283 27.65 16.13 6.03
CA ILE A 283 28.14 16.86 4.86
C ILE A 283 27.87 18.36 5.01
N ASN A 284 26.67 18.76 5.42
CA ASN A 284 26.31 20.17 5.58
C ASN A 284 27.12 20.85 6.70
N LEU A 285 27.35 20.16 7.82
CA LEU A 285 28.22 20.64 8.90
C LEU A 285 29.69 20.73 8.45
N TRP A 286 30.15 19.78 7.63
CA TRP A 286 31.50 19.83 7.06
C TRP A 286 31.68 21.00 6.09
N ARG A 287 30.70 21.24 5.19
CA ARG A 287 30.69 22.38 4.26
C ARG A 287 30.66 23.73 4.98
N ALA A 288 30.06 23.79 6.16
CA ALA A 288 30.03 24.97 7.01
C ALA A 288 31.26 25.10 7.93
N GLU A 289 32.27 24.24 7.76
CA GLU A 289 33.50 24.21 8.56
C GLU A 289 33.27 23.97 10.08
N LEU A 290 32.10 23.48 10.47
CA LEU A 290 31.76 23.15 11.85
C LEU A 290 32.36 21.81 12.32
N LEU A 291 32.92 21.01 11.40
CA LEU A 291 33.53 19.70 11.67
C LEU A 291 35.05 19.66 11.38
N THR A 292 35.77 20.76 11.54
CA THR A 292 37.21 20.87 11.21
C THR A 292 38.09 19.74 11.76
N GLY A 293 37.87 19.30 13.02
CA GLY A 293 38.60 18.17 13.63
C GLY A 293 37.99 16.77 13.41
N HIS A 294 36.80 16.68 12.83
CA HIS A 294 36.00 15.45 12.79
C HIS A 294 35.54 15.07 11.37
N ARG A 295 36.28 15.52 10.34
CA ARG A 295 35.96 15.25 8.92
C ARG A 295 35.89 13.76 8.59
N TRP A 296 36.60 12.92 9.34
CA TRP A 296 36.55 11.46 9.22
C TRP A 296 35.15 10.88 9.46
N LEU A 297 34.27 11.57 10.20
CA LEU A 297 32.88 11.16 10.42
C LEU A 297 32.10 11.06 9.10
N VAL A 298 32.33 12.00 8.17
CA VAL A 298 31.69 11.98 6.85
C VAL A 298 32.13 10.75 6.06
N ALA A 299 33.44 10.49 6.04
CA ALA A 299 34.01 9.33 5.35
C ALA A 299 33.52 8.00 5.96
N ALA A 300 33.49 7.90 7.30
CA ALA A 300 33.00 6.73 8.01
C ALA A 300 31.51 6.47 7.73
N ALA A 301 30.67 7.51 7.79
CA ALA A 301 29.24 7.41 7.48
C ALA A 301 29.02 6.98 6.00
N GLY A 302 29.76 7.58 5.07
CA GLY A 302 29.73 7.20 3.66
C GLY A 302 30.14 5.74 3.44
N ALA A 303 31.21 5.28 4.09
CA ALA A 303 31.68 3.91 4.01
C ALA A 303 30.66 2.90 4.54
N LEU A 304 29.99 3.20 5.67
CA LEU A 304 28.94 2.34 6.23
C LEU A 304 27.76 2.17 5.26
N ILE A 305 27.33 3.25 4.61
CA ILE A 305 26.25 3.20 3.62
C ILE A 305 26.70 2.39 2.39
N ALA A 306 27.94 2.58 1.91
CA ALA A 306 28.49 1.85 0.78
C ALA A 306 28.59 0.34 1.06
N VAL A 307 29.09 -0.05 2.23
CA VAL A 307 29.15 -1.46 2.68
C VAL A 307 27.75 -2.05 2.71
N ARG A 308 26.78 -1.37 3.31
CA ARG A 308 25.40 -1.83 3.34
C ARG A 308 24.82 -2.01 1.94
N LEU A 309 25.05 -1.05 1.04
CA LEU A 309 24.58 -1.13 -0.34
C LEU A 309 25.19 -2.35 -1.05
N ALA A 310 26.50 -2.57 -0.91
CA ALA A 310 27.19 -3.73 -1.46
C ALA A 310 26.62 -5.05 -0.92
N LEU A 311 26.38 -5.15 0.39
CA LEU A 311 25.74 -6.31 1.01
C LEU A 311 24.34 -6.56 0.44
N SER A 312 23.56 -5.49 0.22
CA SER A 312 22.21 -5.60 -0.34
C SER A 312 22.18 -6.04 -1.81
N VAL A 313 23.18 -5.65 -2.60
CA VAL A 313 23.34 -6.11 -3.99
C VAL A 313 23.72 -7.59 -3.98
N ARG A 314 24.70 -7.97 -3.17
CA ARG A 314 25.15 -9.36 -3.01
C ARG A 314 24.01 -10.27 -2.53
N SER A 315 23.21 -9.83 -1.57
CA SER A 315 22.08 -10.63 -1.06
C SER A 315 21.04 -10.89 -2.16
N ARG A 316 20.77 -9.91 -3.04
CA ARG A 316 19.85 -10.09 -4.17
C ARG A 316 20.40 -11.04 -5.22
N GLN A 317 21.70 -10.96 -5.52
CA GLN A 317 22.36 -11.89 -6.45
C GLN A 317 22.27 -13.34 -5.93
N MET A 318 22.51 -13.55 -4.63
CA MET A 318 22.39 -14.88 -4.01
C MET A 318 20.95 -15.44 -4.08
N GLN A 319 19.94 -14.58 -3.88
CA GLN A 319 18.53 -14.98 -4.00
C GLN A 319 18.13 -15.36 -5.43
N GLN A 320 18.75 -14.74 -6.44
CA GLN A 320 18.51 -15.07 -7.86
C GLN A 320 19.21 -16.38 -8.29
N GLN A 321 20.25 -16.79 -7.57
CA GLN A 321 21.00 -18.03 -7.83
C GLN A 321 20.44 -19.25 -7.07
N ALA A 322 19.46 -19.06 -6.17
CA ALA A 322 18.87 -20.17 -5.44
C ALA A 322 18.10 -21.07 -6.43
N PRO A 323 18.43 -22.38 -6.49
CA PRO A 323 17.76 -23.30 -7.40
C PRO A 323 16.26 -23.35 -7.09
N THR A 324 15.41 -23.27 -8.13
CA THR A 324 13.96 -23.45 -7.96
C THR A 324 13.71 -24.84 -7.38
N PRO A 325 12.91 -24.98 -6.30
CA PRO A 325 12.58 -26.29 -5.75
C PRO A 325 11.96 -27.12 -6.87
N SER A 326 12.57 -28.26 -7.19
CA SER A 326 12.03 -29.20 -8.15
C SER A 326 10.64 -29.59 -7.68
N THR A 327 9.62 -29.30 -8.49
CA THR A 327 8.29 -29.87 -8.31
C THR A 327 8.42 -31.37 -8.48
N GLY A 328 8.58 -32.08 -7.35
CA GLY A 328 8.53 -33.52 -7.28
C GLY A 328 7.17 -33.99 -7.80
N THR A 329 7.24 -34.82 -8.83
CA THR A 329 6.16 -35.64 -9.40
C THR A 329 5.48 -36.52 -8.37
#